data_AF-A0A7C3ZEF8-F1
#
_entry.id   AF-A0A7C3ZEF8-F1
#
_cell.length_a   1.000
_cell.length_b   1.000
_cell.length_c   1.000
_cell.angle_alpha   90.00
_cell.angle_beta   90.00
_cell.angle_gamma   90.00
#
_symmetry.space_group_name_H-M   'P 1'
#
loop_
_entity.id
_entity.type
_entity.pdbx_description
1 polymer ?
#
loop_
_entity_poly.entity_id
_entity_poly.type
_entity_poly.pdbx_seq_one_letter_code
_entity_poly.pdbx_strand_id
1 'polypeptide(L)'
;MAQSILFDKKDLRVKLKEMGLTDLQLEEITALFDQRNRHMDIVAFVSNIERFAIPRAKIYSFLKNAGVDDPTLISVFSRVDLRKAGLDEDRIQEVVFSD
;
A
#
# COMPACT_ATOMS: atom_id res chain seq x y z
N MET A 1 -0.32 -3.44 17.95
CA MET A 1 -0.80 -4.69 17.33
C MET A 1 -0.70 -4.52 15.83
N ALA A 2 -0.14 -5.48 15.08
CA ALA A 2 -0.07 -5.36 13.63
C ALA A 2 -1.48 -5.54 13.03
N GLN A 3 -1.98 -4.53 12.32
CA GLN A 3 -3.28 -4.60 11.66
C GLN A 3 -3.09 -5.20 10.26
N SER A 4 -3.78 -6.31 9.98
CA SER A 4 -3.79 -6.95 8.67
C SER A 4 -5.12 -6.68 7.97
N ILE A 5 -5.06 -6.24 6.73
CA ILE A 5 -6.24 -6.11 5.87
C ILE A 5 -6.35 -7.37 5.04
N LEU A 6 -7.51 -8.02 5.09
CA LEU A 6 -7.79 -9.21 4.32
C LEU A 6 -8.60 -8.82 3.07
N PHE A 7 -8.13 -9.28 1.91
CA PHE A 7 -8.86 -9.16 0.66
C PHE A 7 -9.01 -10.56 0.05
N ASP A 8 -10.22 -10.88 -0.44
CA ASP A 8 -10.38 -12.00 -1.35
C ASP A 8 -9.66 -11.68 -2.68
N LYS A 9 -9.00 -12.68 -3.28
CA LYS A 9 -8.23 -12.50 -4.51
C LYS A 9 -9.10 -12.02 -5.67
N LYS A 10 -10.35 -12.48 -5.78
CA LYS A 10 -11.28 -12.05 -6.83
C LYS A 10 -11.75 -10.63 -6.58
N ASP A 11 -12.15 -10.33 -5.35
CA ASP A 11 -12.63 -8.99 -4.99
C ASP A 11 -11.52 -7.92 -5.16
N LEU A 12 -10.29 -8.25 -4.77
CA LEU A 12 -9.14 -7.38 -4.96
C LEU A 12 -8.93 -7.07 -6.45
N ARG A 13 -9.00 -8.09 -7.31
CA ARG A 13 -8.83 -7.92 -8.77
C ARG A 13 -9.93 -7.03 -9.35
N VAL A 14 -11.19 -7.21 -8.94
CA VAL A 14 -12.30 -6.37 -9.40
C VAL A 14 -12.06 -4.92 -9.00
N LYS A 15 -11.78 -4.65 -7.73
CA LYS A 15 -11.54 -3.28 -7.24
C LYS A 15 -10.34 -2.61 -7.91
N LEU A 16 -9.25 -3.33 -8.10
CA LEU A 16 -8.08 -2.80 -8.81
C LEU A 16 -8.38 -2.54 -10.30
N LYS A 17 -9.18 -3.38 -10.95
CA LYS A 17 -9.64 -3.14 -12.33
C LYS A 17 -10.49 -1.87 -12.43
N GLU A 18 -11.41 -1.66 -11.48
CA GLU A 18 -12.23 -0.43 -11.39
C GLU A 18 -11.38 0.82 -11.14
N MET A 19 -10.25 0.69 -10.43
CA MET A 19 -9.31 1.80 -10.25
C MET A 19 -8.58 2.19 -11.53
N GLY A 20 -8.50 1.28 -12.51
CA GLY A 20 -7.94 1.50 -13.84
C GLY A 20 -6.76 0.59 -14.19
N LEU A 21 -6.49 -0.46 -13.41
CA LEU A 21 -5.41 -1.41 -13.73
C LEU A 21 -5.82 -2.34 -14.88
N THR A 22 -4.87 -2.62 -15.77
CA THR A 22 -5.04 -3.59 -16.86
C THR A 22 -4.90 -5.02 -16.35
N ASP A 23 -5.40 -6.01 -17.10
CA ASP A 23 -5.30 -7.42 -16.69
C ASP A 23 -3.85 -7.89 -16.50
N LEU A 24 -2.90 -7.35 -17.28
CA LEU A 24 -1.46 -7.61 -17.12
C LEU A 24 -0.91 -7.05 -15.80
N GLN A 25 -1.27 -5.82 -15.44
CA GLN A 25 -0.84 -5.19 -14.18
C GLN A 25 -1.46 -5.89 -12.96
N LEU A 26 -2.71 -6.35 -13.09
CA LEU A 26 -3.36 -7.16 -12.06
C LEU A 26 -2.62 -8.47 -11.83
N GLU A 27 -2.19 -9.13 -12.91
CA GLU A 27 -1.42 -10.36 -12.83
C GLU A 27 -0.08 -10.13 -12.10
N GLU A 28 0.65 -9.06 -12.45
CA GLU A 28 1.89 -8.68 -11.79
C GLU A 28 1.71 -8.45 -10.28
N ILE A 29 0.69 -7.68 -9.87
CA ILE A 29 0.39 -7.47 -8.45
C ILE A 29 0.06 -8.79 -7.76
N THR A 30 -0.79 -9.63 -8.36
CA THR A 30 -1.16 -10.90 -7.74
C THR A 30 0.00 -11.88 -7.63
N ALA A 31 0.93 -11.88 -8.59
CA ALA A 31 2.15 -12.69 -8.53
C ALA A 31 3.05 -12.25 -7.37
N LEU A 32 3.15 -10.94 -7.09
CA LEU A 32 3.91 -10.43 -5.94
C LEU A 32 3.33 -10.87 -4.59
N PHE A 33 2.01 -11.04 -4.47
CA PHE A 33 1.39 -11.65 -3.29
C PHE A 33 1.74 -13.13 -3.18
N ASP A 34 1.65 -13.88 -4.28
CA ASP A 34 1.92 -15.33 -4.29
C ASP A 34 3.39 -15.62 -3.92
N GLN A 35 4.34 -14.77 -4.33
CA GLN A 35 5.77 -14.87 -3.97
C GLN A 35 6.05 -14.64 -2.48
N ARG A 36 5.17 -13.92 -1.76
CA ARG A 36 5.36 -13.55 -0.35
C ARG A 36 4.39 -14.28 0.57
N ASN A 37 4.09 -15.54 0.26
CA ASN A 37 3.16 -16.38 1.02
C ASN A 37 1.77 -15.73 1.22
N ARG A 38 1.29 -14.99 0.22
CA ARG A 38 0.03 -14.21 0.25
C ARG A 38 0.02 -13.03 1.24
N HIS A 39 1.18 -12.61 1.74
CA HIS A 39 1.34 -11.41 2.53
C HIS A 39 2.07 -10.33 1.72
N MET A 40 1.56 -9.11 1.75
CA MET A 40 2.27 -7.96 1.19
C MET A 40 2.23 -6.82 2.19
N ASP A 41 3.38 -6.19 2.39
CA ASP A 41 3.47 -4.96 3.14
C ASP A 41 2.65 -3.86 2.45
N ILE A 42 1.88 -3.09 3.21
CA ILE A 42 0.97 -2.09 2.66
C ILE A 42 1.70 -0.96 1.93
N VAL A 43 2.91 -0.58 2.39
CA VAL A 43 3.75 0.43 1.72
C VAL A 43 4.21 -0.11 0.37
N ALA A 44 4.63 -1.37 0.31
CA ALA A 44 4.98 -2.05 -0.94
C ALA A 44 3.77 -2.16 -1.90
N PHE A 45 2.59 -2.51 -1.38
CA PHE A 45 1.36 -2.59 -2.16
C PHE A 45 0.99 -1.24 -2.80
N VAL A 46 0.95 -0.18 -2.00
CA VAL A 46 0.66 1.18 -2.49
C VAL A 46 1.71 1.64 -3.49
N SER A 47 2.99 1.40 -3.21
CA SER A 47 4.08 1.75 -4.13
C SER A 47 3.93 1.10 -5.50
N ASN A 48 3.53 -0.18 -5.55
CA ASN A 48 3.30 -0.87 -6.82
C ASN A 48 2.10 -0.31 -7.58
N ILE A 49 1.01 0.02 -6.89
CA ILE A 49 -0.17 0.60 -7.55
C ILE A 49 0.14 2.01 -8.11
N GLU A 50 0.86 2.85 -7.35
CA GLU A 50 1.25 4.18 -7.80
C GLU A 50 2.18 4.12 -9.03
N ARG A 51 3.01 3.07 -9.17
CA ARG A 51 3.86 2.85 -10.36
C ARG A 51 3.05 2.63 -11.63
N PHE A 52 1.80 2.18 -11.53
CA PHE A 52 0.88 2.02 -12.66
C PHE A 52 0.08 3.30 -12.97
N ALA A 53 0.58 4.47 -12.54
CA ALA A 53 -0.02 5.78 -12.76
C ALA A 53 -1.44 5.94 -12.19
N ILE A 54 -1.78 5.14 -11.17
CA ILE A 54 -3.05 5.27 -10.47
C ILE A 54 -3.00 6.47 -9.52
N PRO A 55 -3.97 7.40 -9.58
CA PRO A 55 -3.98 8.57 -8.72
C PRO A 55 -4.01 8.20 -7.23
N ARG A 56 -3.14 8.85 -6.43
CA ARG A 56 -3.07 8.67 -4.97
C ARG A 56 -4.44 8.78 -4.28
N ALA A 57 -5.28 9.73 -4.71
CA ALA A 57 -6.63 9.92 -4.16
C ALA A 57 -7.54 8.68 -4.32
N LYS A 58 -7.40 7.93 -5.42
CA LYS A 58 -8.13 6.67 -5.62
C LYS A 58 -7.62 5.58 -4.68
N ILE A 59 -6.30 5.47 -4.50
CA ILE A 59 -5.68 4.49 -3.61
C ILE A 59 -6.06 4.79 -2.15
N TYR A 60 -6.04 6.06 -1.77
CA TYR A 60 -6.49 6.53 -0.46
C TYR A 60 -7.93 6.09 -0.18
N SER A 61 -8.84 6.41 -1.10
CA SER A 61 -10.26 6.05 -0.96
C SER A 61 -10.46 4.54 -0.92
N PHE A 62 -9.71 3.77 -1.73
CA PHE A 62 -9.74 2.31 -1.72
C PHE A 62 -9.34 1.72 -0.37
N LEU A 63 -8.23 2.18 0.21
CA LEU A 63 -7.76 1.68 1.51
C LEU A 63 -8.66 2.15 2.65
N LYS A 64 -9.17 3.39 2.59
CA LYS A 64 -10.16 3.89 3.55
C LYS A 64 -11.42 3.04 3.56
N ASN A 65 -11.95 2.70 2.38
CA ASN A 65 -13.10 1.82 2.23
C ASN A 65 -12.81 0.37 2.66
N ALA A 66 -11.53 -0.03 2.73
CA ALA A 66 -11.11 -1.31 3.29
C ALA A 66 -10.95 -1.29 4.81
N GLY A 67 -11.25 -0.16 5.47
CA GLY A 67 -11.23 -0.02 6.93
C GLY A 67 -9.92 0.51 7.50
N VAL A 68 -9.04 1.06 6.67
CA VAL A 68 -7.85 1.77 7.15
C VAL A 68 -8.25 3.18 7.56
N ASP A 69 -7.89 3.58 8.77
CA ASP A 69 -8.18 4.91 9.29
C ASP A 69 -7.23 5.98 8.72
N ASP A 70 -7.68 7.24 8.75
CA ASP A 70 -6.95 8.37 8.17
C ASP A 70 -5.52 8.54 8.75
N PRO A 71 -5.28 8.39 10.07
CA PRO A 71 -3.93 8.45 10.64
C PRO A 71 -2.98 7.40 10.06
N THR A 72 -3.45 6.15 9.90
CA THR A 72 -2.66 5.07 9.31
C THR A 72 -2.40 5.33 7.84
N LEU A 73 -3.40 5.81 7.08
CA LEU A 73 -3.23 6.16 5.67
C LEU A 73 -2.16 7.24 5.49
N ILE A 74 -2.18 8.29 6.30
CA ILE A 74 -1.16 9.34 6.27
C ILE A 74 0.22 8.73 6.50
N SER A 75 0.39 7.90 7.54
CA SER A 75 1.65 7.22 7.83
C SER A 75 2.13 6.35 6.66
N VAL A 76 1.24 5.55 6.06
CA VAL A 76 1.56 4.71 4.90
C VAL A 76 2.05 5.55 3.74
N PHE A 77 1.33 6.60 3.36
CA PHE A 77 1.72 7.45 2.22
C PHE A 77 3.03 8.22 2.50
N SER A 78 3.26 8.67 3.74
CA SER A 78 4.56 9.24 4.13
C SER A 78 5.69 8.23 3.96
N ARG A 79 5.49 6.97 4.39
CA ARG A 79 6.49 5.90 4.20
C ARG A 79 6.72 5.56 2.73
N VAL A 80 5.67 5.59 1.91
CA VAL A 80 5.81 5.43 0.45
C VAL A 80 6.68 6.54 -0.14
N ASP A 81 6.46 7.79 0.26
CA ASP A 81 7.23 8.93 -0.22
C ASP A 81 8.70 8.86 0.22
N LEU A 82 8.96 8.51 1.48
CA LEU A 82 10.32 8.26 1.99
C LEU A 82 11.02 7.16 1.21
N ARG A 83 10.31 6.06 0.93
CA ARG A 83 10.84 4.95 0.14
C ARG A 83 11.18 5.33 -1.29
N LYS A 84 10.34 6.16 -1.93
CA LYS A 84 10.65 6.71 -3.25
C LYS A 84 11.84 7.66 -3.23
N ALA A 85 12.03 8.40 -2.15
CA ALA A 85 13.18 9.27 -1.95
C ALA A 85 14.48 8.50 -1.62
N GLY A 86 14.43 7.17 -1.48
CA GLY A 86 15.57 6.35 -1.08
C GLY A 86 15.95 6.51 0.39
N LEU A 87 15.03 7.02 1.22
CA LEU A 87 15.24 7.33 2.64
C LEU A 87 14.72 6.22 3.58
N ASP A 88 14.35 5.05 3.05
CA ASP A 88 13.82 3.89 3.80
C ASP A 88 14.94 3.03 4.40
N GLU A 89 16.04 3.65 4.83
CA GLU A 89 16.99 3.09 5.79
C GLU A 89 16.64 3.66 7.16
N ASP A 90 16.62 2.83 8.21
CA ASP A 90 16.25 3.08 9.62
C ASP A 90 16.95 4.30 10.29
N ARG A 91 16.78 5.50 9.72
CA ARG A 91 17.38 6.75 10.19
C ARG A 91 16.34 7.47 11.04
N ILE A 92 16.38 7.16 12.33
CA ILE A 92 15.80 7.88 13.49
C ILE A 92 14.55 8.71 13.13
N GLN A 93 13.37 8.13 13.38
CA GLN A 93 12.06 8.74 13.10
C GLN A 93 11.46 9.45 14.32
N GLU A 94 12.13 9.45 15.47
CA GLU A 94 11.58 9.95 16.73
C GLU A 94 12.64 10.75 17.52
N VAL A 95 12.23 11.90 18.03
CA VAL A 95 12.97 12.67 19.04
C VAL A 95 12.14 12.63 20.31
N VAL A 96 12.62 11.88 21.30
CA VAL A 96 12.00 11.78 22.62
C VAL A 96 12.67 12.80 23.54
N PHE A 97 11.86 13.64 24.19
CA PHE A 97 12.33 14.54 25.23
C PHE A 97 12.26 13.81 26.58
N SER A 98 13.35 13.81 27.32
CA SER A 98 13.44 13.36 28.72
C SER A 98 13.61 14.59 29.59
N ASP A 99 12.93 14.65 30.73
CA ASP A 99 13.31 15.54 31.85
C ASP A 99 14.75 15.26 32.29
#